data_AF-A0A225DGR0-F1
#
_entry.id   AF-A0A225DGR0-F1
#
_cell.length_a   1.000
_cell.length_b   1.000
_cell.length_c   1.000
_cell.angle_alpha   90.00
_cell.angle_beta   90.00
_cell.angle_gamma   90.00
#
_symmetry.space_group_name_H-M   'P 1'
#
loop_
_entity.id
_entity.type
_entity.pdbx_description
1 polymer ?
#
loop_
_entity_poly.entity_id
_entity_poly.type
_entity_poly.pdbx_seq_one_letter_code
_entity_poly.pdbx_strand_id
1 'polypeptide(L)'
;MTLDRPTEDGDTVIEIVTNVPVAVADAGAIADLYLERWTVEPLFQRLTTVLQCEVNTLGYPAAALFGFGVAVACGNVYAVVAAAARVAHPTAAPLSDYHIGLEIATILPGLDIAVPADTWDVIREWSAAQMAAWLIAVARRAKVARYRAAKRGPKKPKPRRTRFAAKKHVATARILKDIRT
;
A
#
# COMPACT_ATOMS: atom_id res chain seq x y z
N MET A 1 -17.63 19.70 -3.31
CA MET A 1 -16.57 20.62 -2.83
C MET A 1 -15.78 21.14 -4.01
N THR A 2 -15.38 22.40 -3.98
CA THR A 2 -14.46 22.99 -4.96
C THR A 2 -13.03 22.74 -4.50
N LEU A 3 -12.17 22.29 -5.40
CA LEU A 3 -10.77 22.01 -5.09
C LEU A 3 -9.92 23.27 -5.23
N ASP A 4 -8.96 23.47 -4.31
CA ASP A 4 -7.98 24.55 -4.40
C ASP A 4 -7.06 24.40 -5.62
N ARG A 5 -6.88 23.16 -6.08
CA ARG A 5 -6.13 22.81 -7.29
C ARG A 5 -6.91 21.76 -8.07
N PRO A 6 -6.95 21.85 -9.42
CA PRO A 6 -7.58 20.82 -10.23
C PRO A 6 -6.95 19.44 -10.02
N THR A 7 -7.72 18.38 -10.28
CA THR A 7 -7.19 17.00 -10.35
C THR A 7 -6.18 16.85 -11.50
N GLU A 8 -5.48 15.71 -11.57
CA GLU A 8 -4.60 15.41 -12.74
C GLU A 8 -5.37 15.44 -14.07
N ASP A 9 -6.69 15.19 -14.03
CA ASP A 9 -7.59 15.21 -15.19
C ASP A 9 -8.25 16.59 -15.42
N GLY A 10 -7.97 17.57 -14.55
CA GLY A 10 -8.44 18.96 -14.69
C GLY A 10 -9.77 19.26 -14.00
N ASP A 11 -10.34 18.32 -13.25
CA ASP A 11 -11.59 18.53 -12.52
C ASP A 11 -11.37 19.50 -11.36
N THR A 12 -12.29 20.45 -11.20
CA THR A 12 -12.24 21.49 -10.16
C THR A 12 -13.25 21.25 -9.04
N VAL A 13 -14.13 20.25 -9.20
CA VAL A 13 -15.21 19.94 -8.26
C VAL A 13 -15.26 18.44 -8.03
N ILE A 14 -15.40 18.04 -6.77
CA ILE A 14 -15.74 16.67 -6.38
C ILE A 14 -17.11 16.69 -5.71
N GLU A 15 -18.05 15.88 -6.22
CA GLU A 15 -19.37 15.68 -5.62
C GLU A 15 -19.35 14.41 -4.79
N ILE A 16 -19.82 14.51 -3.54
CA ILE A 16 -19.89 13.38 -2.61
C ILE A 16 -21.37 13.17 -2.28
N VAL A 17 -21.86 11.96 -2.56
CA VAL A 17 -23.19 11.51 -2.15
C VAL A 17 -23.02 10.72 -0.86
N THR A 18 -23.76 11.10 0.19
CA THR A 18 -23.69 10.46 1.50
C THR A 18 -25.10 10.18 2.03
N ASN A 19 -25.24 9.08 2.75
CA ASN A 19 -26.44 8.74 3.53
C ASN A 19 -26.31 9.18 5.00
N VAL A 20 -25.19 9.82 5.38
CA VAL A 20 -24.98 10.34 6.72
C VAL A 20 -25.89 11.56 6.94
N PRO A 21 -26.73 11.58 7.99
CA PRO A 21 -27.59 12.71 8.28
C PRO A 21 -26.79 13.97 8.63
N VAL A 22 -27.29 15.14 8.21
CA VAL A 22 -26.66 16.45 8.50
C VAL A 22 -26.50 16.74 10.00
N ALA A 23 -27.31 16.12 10.85
CA ALA A 23 -27.21 16.24 12.31
C ALA A 23 -25.98 15.53 12.91
N VAL A 24 -25.37 14.58 12.17
CA VAL A 24 -24.22 13.79 12.62
C VAL A 24 -22.91 14.37 12.09
N ALA A 25 -22.90 14.77 10.82
CA ALA A 25 -21.72 15.34 10.18
C ALA A 25 -22.13 16.40 9.15
N ASP A 26 -21.43 17.53 9.17
CA ASP A 26 -21.55 18.54 8.13
C ASP A 26 -20.78 18.15 6.86
N ALA A 27 -20.95 18.94 5.80
CA ALA A 27 -20.30 18.68 4.52
C ALA A 27 -18.77 18.72 4.59
N GLY A 28 -18.18 19.50 5.50
CA GLY A 28 -16.73 19.58 5.70
C GLY A 28 -16.19 18.30 6.31
N ALA A 29 -16.81 17.83 7.39
CA ALA A 29 -16.47 16.56 8.03
C ALA A 29 -16.60 15.37 7.07
N ILE A 30 -17.64 15.37 6.22
CA ILE A 30 -17.80 14.34 5.18
C ILE A 30 -16.68 14.39 4.14
N ALA A 31 -16.29 15.59 3.70
CA ALA A 31 -15.18 15.76 2.77
C ALA A 31 -13.85 15.28 3.38
N ASP A 32 -13.56 15.65 4.63
CA ASP A 32 -12.34 15.23 5.33
C ASP A 32 -12.28 13.70 5.49
N LEU A 33 -13.38 13.06 5.90
CA LEU A 33 -13.47 11.60 5.98
C LEU A 33 -13.29 10.93 4.61
N TYR A 34 -13.83 11.53 3.54
CA TYR A 34 -13.66 10.98 2.20
C TYR A 34 -12.21 11.07 1.71
N LEU A 35 -11.43 12.07 2.15
CA LEU A 35 -10.00 12.14 1.86
C LEU A 35 -9.23 10.97 2.49
N GLU A 36 -9.66 10.48 3.67
CA GLU A 36 -9.07 9.31 4.29
C GLU A 36 -9.30 8.01 3.51
N ARG A 37 -10.23 7.97 2.55
CA ARG A 37 -10.44 6.79 1.68
C ARG A 37 -9.16 6.37 0.97
N TRP A 38 -8.29 7.33 0.63
CA TRP A 38 -7.00 7.05 0.00
C TRP A 38 -6.13 6.09 0.84
N THR A 39 -6.30 6.03 2.16
CA THR A 39 -5.55 5.12 3.05
C THR A 39 -5.75 3.65 2.73
N VAL A 40 -6.84 3.30 2.03
CA VAL A 40 -7.10 1.95 1.52
C VAL A 40 -6.12 1.56 0.41
N GLU A 41 -5.66 2.49 -0.42
CA GLU A 41 -4.77 2.16 -1.54
C GLU A 41 -3.40 1.62 -1.10
N PRO A 42 -2.69 2.24 -0.13
CA PRO A 42 -1.46 1.66 0.42
C PRO A 42 -1.65 0.26 1.00
N LEU A 43 -2.80 -0.02 1.62
CA LEU A 43 -3.12 -1.36 2.13
C LEU A 43 -3.21 -2.35 0.97
N PHE A 44 -4.01 -2.07 -0.06
CA PHE A 44 -4.14 -2.97 -1.22
C PHE A 44 -2.83 -3.13 -1.98
N GLN A 45 -2.06 -2.06 -2.15
CA GLN A 45 -0.73 -2.15 -2.74
C GLN A 45 0.16 -3.13 -1.96
N ARG A 46 0.15 -3.07 -0.62
CA ARG A 46 0.91 -4.00 0.23
C ARG A 46 0.39 -5.44 0.13
N LEU A 47 -0.94 -5.63 0.14
CA LEU A 47 -1.56 -6.94 -0.04
C LEU A 47 -1.08 -7.60 -1.34
N THR A 48 -1.04 -6.85 -2.44
CA THR A 48 -0.59 -7.36 -3.74
C THR A 48 0.93 -7.58 -3.79
N THR A 49 1.72 -6.58 -3.36
CA THR A 49 3.17 -6.56 -3.63
C THR A 49 4.03 -7.27 -2.59
N VAL A 50 3.53 -7.42 -1.37
CA VAL A 50 4.27 -8.03 -0.25
C VAL A 50 3.63 -9.32 0.19
N LEU A 51 2.31 -9.31 0.41
CA LEU A 51 1.59 -10.48 0.91
C LEU A 51 1.05 -11.39 -0.19
N GLN A 52 1.24 -11.02 -1.46
CA GLN A 52 0.86 -11.81 -2.64
C GLN A 52 -0.58 -12.33 -2.54
N CYS A 53 -1.52 -11.44 -2.22
CA CYS A 53 -2.93 -11.78 -1.98
C CYS A 53 -3.64 -12.42 -3.18
N GLU A 54 -3.03 -12.36 -4.37
CA GLU A 54 -3.47 -13.01 -5.60
C GLU A 54 -2.40 -14.00 -6.07
N VAL A 55 -2.60 -15.28 -5.72
CA VAL A 55 -1.69 -16.35 -6.13
C VAL A 55 -1.99 -16.74 -7.57
N ASN A 56 -1.06 -16.42 -8.49
CA ASN A 56 -1.22 -16.60 -9.96
C ASN A 56 -1.66 -18.01 -10.40
N THR A 57 -1.39 -19.05 -9.62
CA THR A 57 -1.68 -20.45 -9.96
C THR A 57 -2.89 -21.02 -9.22
N LEU A 58 -3.56 -20.24 -8.37
CA LEU A 58 -4.69 -20.70 -7.55
C LEU A 58 -6.02 -20.49 -8.27
N GLY A 59 -6.34 -21.39 -9.21
CA GLY A 59 -7.53 -21.33 -10.06
C GLY A 59 -8.86 -21.75 -9.42
N TYR A 60 -8.90 -21.97 -8.10
CA TYR A 60 -10.11 -22.39 -7.37
C TYR A 60 -10.72 -21.20 -6.62
N PRO A 61 -11.93 -20.72 -6.99
CA PRO A 61 -12.49 -19.48 -6.43
C PRO A 61 -12.55 -19.46 -4.90
N ALA A 62 -12.96 -20.57 -4.27
CA ALA A 62 -13.02 -20.68 -2.82
C ALA A 62 -11.63 -20.58 -2.16
N ALA A 63 -10.62 -21.21 -2.76
CA ALA A 63 -9.25 -21.15 -2.25
C ALA A 63 -8.62 -19.76 -2.48
N ALA A 64 -8.90 -19.13 -3.61
CA ALA A 64 -8.47 -17.76 -3.91
C ALA A 64 -9.06 -16.76 -2.90
N LEU A 65 -10.36 -16.86 -2.60
CA LEU A 65 -11.01 -16.02 -1.60
C LEU A 65 -10.44 -16.25 -0.20
N PHE A 66 -10.17 -17.51 0.16
CA PHE A 66 -9.53 -17.83 1.44
C PHE A 66 -8.12 -17.23 1.51
N GLY A 67 -7.29 -17.41 0.48
CA GLY A 67 -5.95 -16.83 0.42
C GLY A 67 -5.95 -15.31 0.51
N PHE A 68 -6.89 -14.65 -0.18
CA PHE A 68 -7.10 -13.22 -0.08
C PHE A 68 -7.48 -12.80 1.36
N GLY A 69 -8.42 -13.51 1.99
CA GLY A 69 -8.83 -13.25 3.38
C GLY A 69 -7.68 -13.40 4.38
N VAL A 70 -6.84 -14.43 4.23
CA VAL A 70 -5.62 -14.61 5.02
C VAL A 70 -4.67 -13.44 4.80
N ALA A 71 -4.45 -13.01 3.56
CA ALA A 71 -3.61 -11.85 3.27
C ALA A 71 -4.13 -10.57 3.94
N VAL A 72 -5.45 -10.33 3.96
CA VAL A 72 -6.06 -9.20 4.67
C VAL A 72 -5.77 -9.27 6.18
N ALA A 73 -5.96 -10.43 6.80
CA ALA A 73 -5.65 -10.63 8.21
C ALA A 73 -4.15 -10.37 8.52
N CYS A 74 -3.25 -10.89 7.68
CA CYS A 74 -1.82 -10.61 7.75
C CYS A 74 -1.51 -9.11 7.57
N GLY A 75 -2.26 -8.42 6.71
CA GLY A 75 -2.17 -6.98 6.52
C GLY A 75 -2.45 -6.18 7.81
N ASN A 76 -3.43 -6.63 8.59
CA ASN A 76 -3.74 -6.04 9.91
C ASN A 76 -2.60 -6.26 10.90
N VAL A 77 -2.07 -7.49 10.98
CA VAL A 77 -0.91 -7.81 11.84
C VAL A 77 0.29 -6.94 11.47
N TYR A 78 0.57 -6.82 10.17
CA TYR A 78 1.63 -5.96 9.65
C TYR A 78 1.42 -4.49 10.07
N ALA A 79 0.19 -3.98 9.98
CA ALA A 79 -0.12 -2.60 10.35
C ALA A 79 0.20 -2.32 11.83
N VAL A 80 -0.08 -3.27 12.73
CA VAL A 80 0.27 -3.17 14.16
C VAL A 80 1.78 -3.13 14.36
N VAL A 81 2.52 -4.03 13.69
CA VAL A 81 4.00 -4.06 13.77
C VAL A 81 4.61 -2.76 13.23
N ALA A 82 4.12 -2.27 12.09
CA ALA A 82 4.58 -1.02 11.50
C ALA A 82 4.26 0.19 12.40
N ALA A 83 3.10 0.20 13.05
CA ALA A 83 2.75 1.23 14.03
C ALA A 83 3.67 1.21 15.25
N ALA A 84 3.95 0.03 15.81
CA ALA A 84 4.89 -0.13 16.92
C ALA A 84 6.30 0.37 16.54
N ALA A 85 6.76 0.05 15.32
CA ALA A 85 8.04 0.53 14.81
C ALA A 85 8.07 2.06 14.64
N ARG A 86 6.99 2.67 14.15
CA ARG A 86 6.86 4.13 14.03
C ARG A 86 6.90 4.83 15.39
N VAL A 87 6.22 4.27 16.39
CA VAL A 87 6.24 4.79 17.77
C VAL A 87 7.62 4.63 18.41
N ALA A 88 8.29 3.50 18.17
CA ALA A 88 9.62 3.24 18.70
C ALA A 88 10.71 4.12 18.03
N HIS A 89 10.53 4.50 16.76
CA HIS A 89 11.50 5.24 15.96
C HIS A 89 10.85 6.41 15.20
N PRO A 90 10.41 7.47 15.91
CA PRO A 90 9.62 8.55 15.30
C PRO A 90 10.37 9.38 14.25
N THR A 91 11.71 9.39 14.31
CA THR A 91 12.57 10.14 13.37
C THR A 91 13.12 9.26 12.23
N ALA A 92 12.78 7.97 12.19
CA ALA A 92 13.24 7.09 11.13
C ALA A 92 12.57 7.41 9.79
N ALA A 93 13.32 7.18 8.71
CA ALA A 93 12.73 7.19 7.37
C ALA A 93 11.63 6.11 7.25
N PRO A 94 10.68 6.26 6.31
CA PRO A 94 9.67 5.24 6.05
C PRO A 94 10.29 3.86 5.87
N LEU A 95 9.70 2.87 6.54
CA LEU A 95 10.13 1.48 6.46
C LEU A 95 9.66 0.86 5.14
N SER A 96 10.48 -0.03 4.59
CA SER A 96 10.21 -0.79 3.37
C SER A 96 9.33 -1.98 3.69
N ASP A 97 8.09 -1.97 3.19
CA ASP A 97 7.18 -3.10 3.36
C ASP A 97 7.76 -4.40 2.78
N TYR A 98 8.49 -4.30 1.67
CA TYR A 98 9.19 -5.43 1.06
C TYR A 98 10.28 -6.02 1.98
N HIS A 99 11.15 -5.19 2.56
CA HIS A 99 12.23 -5.71 3.42
C HIS A 99 11.70 -6.32 4.71
N ILE A 100 10.62 -5.78 5.27
CA ILE A 100 9.98 -6.36 6.46
C ILE A 100 9.36 -7.71 6.09
N GLY A 101 8.62 -7.80 4.98
CA GLY A 101 8.05 -9.07 4.51
C GLY A 101 9.12 -10.12 4.24
N LEU A 102 10.22 -9.75 3.60
CA LEU A 102 11.36 -10.63 3.33
C LEU A 102 12.02 -11.13 4.62
N GLU A 103 12.22 -10.25 5.60
CA GLU A 103 12.80 -10.64 6.90
C GLU A 103 11.91 -11.66 7.60
N ILE A 104 10.58 -11.44 7.64
CA ILE A 104 9.64 -12.39 8.25
C ILE A 104 9.75 -13.75 7.55
N ALA A 105 9.67 -13.78 6.22
CA ALA A 105 9.76 -15.02 5.45
C ALA A 105 11.09 -15.77 5.65
N THR A 106 12.18 -15.03 5.89
CA THR A 106 13.52 -15.60 6.05
C THR A 106 13.80 -16.09 7.48
N ILE A 107 13.31 -15.35 8.49
CA ILE A 107 13.66 -15.59 9.90
C ILE A 107 12.67 -16.54 10.59
N LEU A 108 11.40 -16.57 10.18
CA LEU A 108 10.36 -17.35 10.85
C LEU A 108 10.74 -18.82 11.07
N PRO A 109 11.28 -19.57 10.08
CA PRO A 109 11.69 -20.96 10.29
C PRO A 109 12.79 -21.13 11.36
N GLY A 110 13.71 -20.17 11.44
CA GLY A 110 14.77 -20.17 12.45
C GLY A 110 14.23 -19.84 13.85
N LEU A 111 13.24 -18.96 13.93
CA LEU A 111 12.56 -18.62 15.18
C LEU A 111 11.77 -19.83 15.71
N ASP A 112 11.07 -20.56 14.84
CA ASP A 112 10.32 -21.78 15.20
C ASP A 112 11.22 -22.87 15.77
N ILE A 113 12.48 -22.96 15.32
CA ILE A 113 13.48 -23.90 15.86
C ILE A 113 14.05 -23.40 17.19
N ALA A 114 14.32 -22.10 17.30
CA ALA A 114 15.03 -21.52 18.44
C ALA A 114 14.14 -21.23 19.66
N VAL A 115 12.83 -21.06 19.45
CA VAL A 115 11.88 -20.65 20.49
C VAL A 115 10.78 -21.71 20.64
N PRO A 116 10.73 -22.44 21.76
CA PRO A 116 9.66 -23.39 22.05
C PRO A 116 8.27 -22.74 21.97
N ALA A 117 7.29 -23.46 21.41
CA ALA A 117 5.96 -22.92 21.13
C ALA A 117 5.21 -22.45 22.39
N ASP A 118 5.42 -23.11 23.52
CA ASP A 118 4.87 -22.77 24.84
C ASP A 118 5.40 -21.43 25.40
N THR A 119 6.53 -20.93 24.90
CA THR A 119 7.04 -19.58 25.23
C THR A 119 6.02 -18.49 24.90
N TRP A 120 5.18 -18.71 23.90
CA TRP A 120 4.17 -17.73 23.45
C TRP A 120 2.88 -17.77 24.28
N ASP A 121 2.72 -18.74 25.17
CA ASP A 121 1.47 -18.97 25.91
C ASP A 121 1.08 -17.79 26.80
N VAL A 122 2.07 -17.10 27.37
CA VAL A 122 1.87 -15.92 28.22
C VAL A 122 1.13 -14.80 27.50
N ILE A 123 1.21 -14.74 26.16
CA ILE A 123 0.61 -13.70 25.34
C ILE A 123 -0.90 -13.88 25.23
N ARG A 124 -1.43 -15.10 25.40
CA ARG A 124 -2.89 -15.37 25.27
C ARG A 124 -3.74 -14.60 26.29
N GLU A 125 -3.17 -14.28 27.44
CA GLU A 125 -3.86 -13.56 28.52
C GLU A 125 -3.62 -12.05 28.48
N TRP A 126 -2.82 -11.56 27.52
CA TRP A 126 -2.49 -10.14 27.45
C TRP A 126 -3.66 -9.32 26.94
N SER A 127 -3.88 -8.19 27.61
CA SER A 127 -4.67 -7.08 27.08
C SER A 127 -3.97 -6.47 25.85
N ALA A 128 -4.75 -5.76 25.03
CA ALA A 128 -4.22 -4.98 23.90
C ALA A 128 -3.12 -3.99 24.33
N ALA A 129 -3.24 -3.41 25.53
CA ALA A 129 -2.24 -2.49 26.07
C ALA A 129 -0.91 -3.18 26.39
N GLN A 130 -0.95 -4.38 26.99
CA GLN A 130 0.25 -5.18 27.28
C GLN A 130 0.94 -5.62 25.98
N MET A 131 0.16 -6.08 25.01
CA MET A 131 0.66 -6.43 23.68
C MET A 131 1.34 -5.23 23.01
N ALA A 132 0.68 -4.06 22.99
CA ALA A 132 1.24 -2.85 22.39
C ALA A 132 2.54 -2.42 23.07
N ALA A 133 2.58 -2.41 24.41
CA ALA A 133 3.78 -2.08 25.17
C ALA A 133 4.94 -3.02 24.85
N TRP A 134 4.68 -4.32 24.77
CA TRP A 134 5.68 -5.32 24.42
C TRP A 134 6.18 -5.16 22.98
N LEU A 135 5.29 -4.99 22.01
CA LEU A 135 5.66 -4.77 20.60
C LEU A 135 6.53 -3.51 20.43
N ILE A 136 6.20 -2.41 21.13
CA ILE A 136 7.01 -1.20 21.13
C ILE A 136 8.39 -1.47 21.76
N ALA A 137 8.45 -2.21 22.87
CA ALA A 137 9.71 -2.56 23.52
C ALA A 137 10.62 -3.42 22.62
N VAL A 138 10.04 -4.38 21.90
CA VAL A 138 10.76 -5.18 20.88
C VAL A 138 11.22 -4.28 19.74
N ALA A 139 10.32 -3.45 19.20
CA ALA A 139 10.61 -2.56 18.09
C ALA A 139 11.74 -1.57 18.40
N ARG A 140 11.86 -1.07 19.64
CA ARG A 140 12.99 -0.20 20.07
C ARG A 140 14.36 -0.86 19.88
N ARG A 141 14.44 -2.19 19.95
CA ARG A 141 15.67 -2.95 19.74
C ARG A 141 15.95 -3.23 18.25
N ALA A 142 14.99 -2.99 17.37
CA ALA A 142 15.14 -3.22 15.94
C ALA A 142 16.10 -2.23 15.29
N LYS A 143 17.00 -2.72 14.43
CA LYS A 143 17.91 -1.88 13.64
C LYS A 143 17.19 -1.33 12.41
N VAL A 144 16.32 -0.33 12.59
CA VAL A 144 15.45 0.24 11.53
C VAL A 144 16.18 0.73 10.28
N ALA A 145 17.47 1.04 10.37
CA ALA A 145 18.31 1.38 9.22
C ALA A 145 18.38 0.27 8.16
N ARG A 146 18.20 -1.01 8.54
CA ARG A 146 18.18 -2.15 7.62
C ARG A 146 16.93 -2.19 6.74
N TYR A 147 15.83 -1.58 7.21
CA TYR A 147 14.53 -1.64 6.55
C TYR A 147 14.16 -0.33 5.86
N ARG A 148 15.12 0.54 5.51
CA ARG A 148 14.80 1.81 4.83
C ARG A 148 14.14 1.58 3.48
N ALA A 149 13.03 2.28 3.23
CA ALA A 149 12.42 2.32 1.91
C ALA A 149 13.35 3.04 0.91
N ALA A 150 13.34 2.56 -0.34
CA ALA A 150 14.04 3.23 -1.42
C ALA A 150 13.42 4.63 -1.64
N LYS A 151 14.26 5.67 -1.68
CA LYS A 151 13.80 7.01 -2.04
C LYS A 151 13.55 7.05 -3.54
N ARG A 152 12.29 7.06 -3.96
CA ARG A 152 11.94 7.31 -5.35
C ARG A 152 12.04 8.81 -5.64
N GLY A 153 12.82 9.19 -6.65
CA GLY A 153 12.82 10.56 -7.16
C GLY A 153 11.48 10.94 -7.81
N PRO A 154 11.28 12.23 -8.14
CA PRO A 154 10.07 12.69 -8.81
C PRO A 154 9.72 11.83 -10.02
N LYS A 155 8.43 11.52 -10.20
CA LYS A 155 7.95 10.74 -11.35
C LYS A 155 8.38 11.46 -12.62
N LYS A 156 9.14 10.77 -13.48
CA LYS A 156 9.54 11.33 -14.78
C LYS A 156 8.26 11.70 -15.55
N PRO A 157 8.22 12.86 -16.23
CA PRO A 157 7.07 13.23 -17.05
C PRO A 157 6.77 12.11 -18.02
N LYS A 158 5.52 11.63 -18.06
CA LYS A 158 5.14 10.66 -19.08
C LYS A 158 5.26 11.36 -20.43
N PRO A 159 5.95 10.79 -21.43
CA PRO A 159 5.91 11.32 -22.78
C PRO A 159 4.45 11.39 -23.22
N ARG A 160 4.09 12.47 -23.92
CA ARG A 160 2.71 12.69 -24.40
C ARG A 160 2.28 11.45 -25.19
N ARG A 161 1.17 10.83 -24.80
CA ARG A 161 0.58 9.69 -25.51
C ARG A 161 0.21 10.13 -26.92
N THR A 162 1.10 9.91 -27.88
CA THR A 162 0.77 9.99 -29.29
C THR A 162 0.37 8.59 -29.73
N ARG A 163 -0.81 8.46 -30.36
CA ARG A 163 -1.38 7.16 -30.77
C ARG A 163 -0.45 6.38 -31.72
N PHE A 164 0.55 7.06 -32.31
CA PHE A 164 1.51 6.50 -33.26
C PHE A 164 2.90 7.15 -33.17
N ALA A 165 3.58 7.05 -32.02
CA ALA A 165 4.94 7.62 -31.86
C ALA A 165 5.96 7.13 -32.92
N ALA A 166 5.82 5.88 -33.39
CA ALA A 166 6.68 5.28 -34.41
C ALA A 166 6.10 5.23 -35.83
N LYS A 167 4.78 5.50 -36.00
CA LYS A 167 4.10 5.45 -37.29
C LYS A 167 3.54 6.83 -37.62
N LYS A 168 4.36 7.71 -38.19
CA LYS A 168 3.80 8.90 -38.88
C LYS A 168 2.92 8.38 -40.02
N HIS A 169 1.60 8.53 -39.91
CA HIS A 169 0.72 8.32 -41.06
C HIS A 169 1.09 9.37 -42.12
N VAL A 170 1.86 8.96 -43.12
CA VAL A 170 2.13 9.78 -44.31
C VAL A 170 1.14 9.34 -45.37
N ALA A 171 0.35 10.28 -45.89
CA ALA A 171 -0.55 9.99 -47.00
C ALA A 171 0.26 9.51 -48.21
N THR A 172 -0.16 8.41 -48.85
CA THR A 172 0.52 7.83 -50.03
C THR A 172 0.72 8.86 -51.15
N ALA A 173 -0.21 9.80 -51.28
CA ALA A 173 -0.12 10.93 -52.22
C ALA A 173 1.09 11.86 -51.99
N ARG A 174 1.55 12.01 -50.73
CA ARG A 174 2.78 12.77 -50.40
C ARG A 174 4.03 12.02 -50.85
N ILE A 175 4.08 10.72 -50.60
CA ILE A 175 5.21 9.85 -51.00
C ILE A 175 5.37 9.86 -52.53
N LEU A 176 4.26 9.77 -53.26
CA LEU A 176 4.28 9.77 -54.74
C LEU A 176 4.67 11.13 -55.36
N LYS A 177 4.52 12.24 -54.62
CA LYS A 177 5.00 13.55 -55.05
C LYS A 177 6.51 13.67 -54.90
N ASP A 178 7.06 13.20 -53.78
CA ASP A 178 8.50 13.29 -53.50
C ASP A 178 9.34 12.41 -54.45
N ILE A 179 8.80 11.26 -54.89
CA ILE A 179 9.45 10.35 -55.85
C ILE A 179 9.50 10.93 -57.28
N ARG A 180 8.68 11.94 -57.58
CA ARG A 180 8.57 12.55 -58.93
C ARG A 180 9.40 13.82 -59.12
N THR A 181 10.34 14.09 -58.22
CA THR A 181 11.37 15.15 -58.33
C THR A 181 12.72 14.50 -58.56
#